data_AF-A0AAJ0THY3-F1
#
_entry.id   AF-A0AAJ0THY3-F1
#
_cell.length_a   1.000
_cell.length_b   1.000
_cell.length_c   1.000
_cell.angle_alpha   90.00
_cell.angle_beta   90.00
_cell.angle_gamma   90.00
#
_symmetry.space_group_name_H-M   'P 1'
#
loop_
_entity.id
_entity.type
_entity.pdbx_description
1 polymer ?
#
loop_
_entity_poly.entity_id
_entity_poly.type
_entity_poly.pdbx_seq_one_letter_code
_entity_poly.pdbx_strand_id
1 'polypeptide(L)'
;MFKLDWKIYSIIAGAFLLAIMVLFLQKVFIFLLISSATILLALILGFFQPLKYIGIELVTLSTMLVGVLYGPVIGGLYGITVLLTHFILGRYYLGPYLTWVVPEYVLLGVLCGILGRGVIGALGLTFTIGLNVVNLFLTFMMDRGVVGKELPYAVGNSLINSVLFAQFFGSVVSYFS
;
A
#
# COMPACT_ATOMS: atom_id res chain seq x y z
N MET A 1 -28.26 34.28 32.98
CA MET A 1 -28.34 33.01 32.22
C MET A 1 -28.57 33.35 30.76
N PHE A 2 -27.53 33.32 29.92
CA PHE A 2 -27.65 33.69 28.50
C PHE A 2 -28.37 32.57 27.74
N LYS A 3 -29.57 32.84 27.21
CA LYS A 3 -30.23 31.95 26.25
C LYS A 3 -29.54 32.15 24.89
N LEU A 4 -28.70 31.21 24.51
CA LEU A 4 -28.13 31.17 23.16
C LEU A 4 -29.27 30.97 22.14
N ASP A 5 -29.28 31.77 21.08
CA ASP A 5 -30.28 31.71 20.01
C ASP A 5 -30.15 30.38 19.23
N TRP A 6 -31.29 29.74 18.91
CA TRP A 6 -31.34 28.50 18.12
C TRP A 6 -30.61 28.63 16.77
N LYS A 7 -30.57 29.85 16.23
CA LYS A 7 -29.80 30.18 15.01
C LYS A 7 -28.31 29.92 15.15
N ILE A 8 -27.73 30.20 16.33
CA ILE A 8 -26.31 29.96 16.60
C ILE A 8 -26.02 28.46 16.61
N TYR A 9 -26.89 27.65 17.21
CA TYR A 9 -26.76 26.18 17.18
C TYR A 9 -26.84 25.62 15.76
N SER A 10 -27.76 26.12 14.92
CA SER A 10 -27.89 25.68 13.54
C SER A 10 -26.65 26.01 12.70
N ILE A 11 -26.04 27.19 12.89
CA ILE A 11 -24.80 27.58 12.19
C ILE A 11 -23.64 26.68 12.62
N ILE A 12 -23.50 26.42 13.92
CA ILE A 12 -22.44 25.53 14.45
C ILE A 12 -22.62 24.11 13.91
N ALA A 13 -23.84 23.57 13.92
CA ALA A 13 -24.13 22.24 13.39
C ALA A 13 -23.85 22.15 11.88
N GLY A 14 -24.21 23.18 11.11
CA GLY A 14 -23.92 23.26 9.67
C GLY A 14 -22.42 23.32 9.37
N ALA A 15 -21.66 24.14 10.11
CA ALA A 15 -20.21 24.21 9.96
C ALA A 15 -19.53 22.89 10.35
N PHE A 16 -20.02 22.22 11.40
CA PHE A 16 -19.52 20.92 11.83
C PHE A 16 -19.79 19.83 10.77
N LEU A 17 -21.00 19.78 10.20
CA LEU A 17 -21.32 18.86 9.10
C LEU A 17 -20.46 19.12 7.87
N LEU A 18 -20.25 20.39 7.50
CA LEU A 18 -19.38 20.76 6.38
C LEU A 18 -17.93 20.31 6.63
N ALA A 19 -17.42 20.52 7.84
CA ALA A 19 -16.07 20.06 8.22
C ALA A 19 -15.94 18.53 8.12
N ILE A 20 -16.94 17.77 8.58
CA ILE A 20 -16.97 16.30 8.43
C ILE A 20 -16.97 15.91 6.94
N MET A 21 -17.77 16.56 6.10
CA MET A 21 -17.81 16.27 4.67
C MET A 21 -16.47 16.53 3.99
N VAL A 22 -15.82 17.65 4.31
CA VAL A 22 -14.49 17.99 3.76
C VAL A 22 -13.44 16.96 4.18
N LEU A 23 -13.42 16.56 5.46
CA LEU A 23 -12.50 15.53 5.95
C LEU A 23 -12.75 14.17 5.31
N PHE A 24 -14.01 13.80 5.07
CA PHE A 24 -14.37 12.57 4.41
C PHE A 24 -13.94 12.56 2.93
N LEU A 25 -14.19 13.66 2.21
CA LEU A 25 -13.77 13.82 0.81
C LEU A 25 -12.25 13.75 0.67
N GLN A 26 -11.51 14.34 1.60
CA GLN A 26 -10.05 14.27 1.60
C GLN A 26 -9.55 12.83 1.73
N LYS A 27 -10.11 12.04 2.66
CA LYS A 27 -9.78 10.62 2.80
C LYS A 27 -10.11 9.83 1.53
N VAL A 28 -11.30 9.99 0.96
CA VAL A 28 -11.67 9.30 -0.28
C VAL A 28 -10.71 9.66 -1.43
N PHE A 29 -10.38 10.94 -1.57
CA PHE A 29 -9.46 11.41 -2.60
C PHE A 29 -8.06 10.76 -2.48
N ILE A 30 -7.51 10.69 -1.27
CA ILE A 30 -6.19 10.06 -1.02
C ILE A 30 -6.23 8.58 -1.39
N PHE A 31 -7.27 7.86 -0.97
CA PHE A 31 -7.43 6.45 -1.30
C PHE A 31 -7.45 6.23 -2.82
N LEU A 32 -8.19 7.06 -3.56
CA LEU A 32 -8.25 7.01 -5.02
C LEU A 32 -6.92 7.37 -5.68
N LEU A 33 -6.18 8.35 -5.15
CA LEU A 33 -4.87 8.73 -5.64
C LEU A 33 -3.86 7.59 -5.50
N ILE A 34 -3.78 6.97 -4.32
CA ILE A 34 -2.87 5.84 -4.05
C ILE A 34 -3.23 4.64 -4.95
N SER A 35 -4.53 4.35 -5.07
CA SER A 35 -5.04 3.26 -5.92
C SER A 35 -4.74 3.50 -7.39
N SER A 36 -5.04 4.68 -7.92
CA SER A 36 -4.79 5.02 -9.31
C SER A 36 -3.31 5.01 -9.66
N ALA A 37 -2.43 5.53 -8.79
CA ALA A 37 -0.99 5.46 -8.99
C ALA A 37 -0.48 4.01 -9.07
N THR A 38 -0.96 3.14 -8.17
CA THR A 38 -0.56 1.72 -8.15
C THR A 38 -1.06 0.98 -9.38
N ILE A 39 -2.32 1.22 -9.78
CA ILE A 39 -2.93 0.62 -10.98
C ILE A 39 -2.23 1.10 -12.26
N LEU A 40 -1.95 2.41 -12.36
CA LEU A 40 -1.25 2.97 -13.50
C LEU A 40 0.16 2.38 -13.65
N LEU A 41 0.89 2.22 -12.55
CA LEU A 41 2.19 1.56 -12.58
C LEU A 41 2.06 0.10 -13.02
N ALA A 42 1.09 -0.65 -12.49
CA ALA A 42 0.85 -2.03 -12.92
C ALA A 42 0.57 -2.14 -14.42
N LEU A 43 -0.23 -1.21 -14.97
CA LEU A 43 -0.49 -1.12 -16.41
C LEU A 43 0.79 -0.83 -17.20
N ILE A 44 1.57 0.17 -16.79
CA ILE A 44 2.84 0.53 -17.43
C ILE A 44 3.77 -0.68 -17.48
N LEU A 45 3.94 -1.39 -16.36
CA LEU A 45 4.77 -2.59 -16.31
C LEU A 45 4.22 -3.71 -17.20
N GLY A 46 2.89 -3.84 -17.28
CA GLY A 46 2.21 -4.75 -18.21
C GLY A 46 2.54 -4.47 -19.68
N PHE A 47 2.65 -3.19 -20.07
CA PHE A 47 3.07 -2.78 -21.41
C PHE A 47 4.59 -2.94 -21.62
N PHE A 48 5.40 -2.55 -20.64
CA PHE A 48 6.87 -2.58 -20.71
C PHE A 48 7.43 -3.79 -19.95
N GLN A 49 7.28 -4.97 -20.57
CA GLN A 49 7.67 -6.27 -19.98
C GLN A 49 9.09 -6.32 -19.37
N PRO A 50 10.14 -5.70 -19.95
CA PRO A 50 11.48 -5.74 -19.35
C PRO A 50 11.55 -5.06 -17.98
N LEU A 51 10.74 -4.03 -17.73
CA LEU A 51 10.74 -3.27 -16.48
C LEU A 51 10.22 -4.10 -15.30
N LYS A 52 9.41 -5.14 -15.58
CA LYS A 52 8.89 -6.04 -14.56
C LYS A 52 9.99 -6.69 -13.76
N TYR A 53 11.09 -7.07 -14.40
CA TYR A 53 12.20 -7.77 -13.75
C TYR A 53 13.09 -6.86 -12.89
N ILE A 54 12.84 -5.54 -12.91
CA ILE A 54 13.61 -4.54 -12.15
C ILE A 54 13.00 -4.33 -10.75
N GLY A 55 11.87 -5.01 -10.43
CA GLY A 55 11.26 -4.92 -9.10
C GLY A 55 10.54 -3.60 -8.83
N ILE A 56 10.19 -2.82 -9.87
CA ILE A 56 9.42 -1.60 -9.70
C ILE A 56 7.99 -1.97 -9.33
N GLU A 57 7.59 -1.70 -8.09
CA GLU A 57 6.26 -2.01 -7.57
C GLU A 57 5.85 -0.99 -6.50
N LEU A 58 4.56 -0.59 -6.50
CA LEU A 58 3.98 0.26 -5.46
C LEU A 58 3.05 -0.48 -4.50
N VAL A 59 2.75 -1.76 -4.72
CA VAL A 59 1.80 -2.56 -3.93
C VAL A 59 2.20 -2.58 -2.45
N THR A 60 3.48 -2.78 -2.14
CA THR A 60 3.96 -2.78 -0.74
C THR A 60 3.71 -1.42 -0.06
N LEU A 61 4.21 -0.34 -0.67
CA LEU A 61 4.05 1.02 -0.15
C LEU A 61 2.57 1.42 -0.01
N SER A 62 1.76 1.17 -1.04
CA SER A 62 0.35 1.55 -1.04
C SER A 62 -0.45 0.77 -0.01
N THR A 63 -0.19 -0.53 0.15
CA THR A 63 -0.83 -1.38 1.17
C THR A 63 -0.52 -0.89 2.58
N MET A 64 0.74 -0.55 2.83
CA MET A 64 1.15 0.01 4.11
C MET A 64 0.48 1.35 4.39
N LEU A 65 0.51 2.28 3.42
CA LEU A 65 -0.13 3.60 3.56
C LEU A 65 -1.63 3.45 3.84
N VAL A 66 -2.32 2.57 3.12
CA VAL A 66 -3.75 2.34 3.33
C VAL A 66 -4.02 1.71 4.70
N GLY A 67 -3.23 0.72 5.13
CA GLY A 67 -3.36 0.15 6.47
C GLY A 67 -3.22 1.20 7.57
N VAL A 68 -2.29 2.14 7.40
CA VAL A 68 -1.97 3.16 8.39
C VAL A 68 -2.99 4.29 8.43
N LEU A 69 -3.51 4.69 7.27
CA LEU A 69 -4.45 5.81 7.16
C LEU A 69 -5.91 5.39 7.41
N TYR A 70 -6.27 4.15 7.07
CA TYR A 70 -7.65 3.67 7.10
C TYR A 70 -7.88 2.50 8.07
N GLY A 71 -6.82 1.97 8.68
CA GLY A 71 -6.87 0.92 9.68
C GLY A 71 -6.63 -0.49 9.12
N PRO A 72 -6.47 -1.48 10.02
CA PRO A 72 -5.93 -2.80 9.68
C PRO A 72 -6.83 -3.60 8.73
N VAL A 73 -8.15 -3.55 8.92
CA VAL A 73 -9.09 -4.30 8.07
C VAL A 73 -9.07 -3.76 6.64
N ILE A 74 -9.10 -2.44 6.48
CA ILE A 74 -9.07 -1.81 5.15
C ILE A 74 -7.71 -2.04 4.49
N GLY A 75 -6.60 -1.94 5.25
CA GLY A 75 -5.26 -2.27 4.77
C GLY A 75 -5.13 -3.69 4.24
N GLY A 76 -5.62 -4.68 5.01
CA GLY A 76 -5.58 -6.09 4.59
C GLY A 76 -6.39 -6.35 3.31
N LEU A 77 -7.63 -5.85 3.25
CA LEU A 77 -8.48 -5.96 2.06
C LEU A 77 -7.87 -5.28 0.83
N TYR A 78 -7.26 -4.11 1.05
CA TYR A 78 -6.56 -3.37 0.02
C TYR A 78 -5.36 -4.15 -0.51
N GLY A 79 -4.55 -4.74 0.37
CA GLY A 79 -3.38 -5.55 -0.02
C GLY A 79 -3.75 -6.70 -0.95
N ILE A 80 -4.81 -7.44 -0.66
CA ILE A 80 -5.31 -8.49 -1.56
C ILE A 80 -5.71 -7.90 -2.91
N THR A 81 -6.55 -6.87 -2.87
CA THR A 81 -7.17 -6.31 -4.07
C THR A 81 -6.12 -5.73 -5.01
N VAL A 82 -5.17 -4.98 -4.47
CA VAL A 82 -4.16 -4.27 -5.25
C VAL A 82 -3.07 -5.21 -5.77
N LEU A 83 -2.71 -6.25 -5.02
CA LEU A 83 -1.77 -7.28 -5.48
C LEU A 83 -2.37 -8.12 -6.61
N LEU A 84 -3.62 -8.57 -6.47
CA LEU A 84 -4.30 -9.30 -7.54
C LEU A 84 -4.42 -8.44 -8.81
N THR A 85 -4.77 -7.16 -8.64
CA THR A 85 -4.81 -6.20 -9.75
C THR A 85 -3.43 -6.03 -10.38
N HIS A 86 -2.37 -5.96 -9.58
CA HIS A 86 -1.00 -5.87 -10.07
C HIS A 86 -0.61 -7.08 -10.89
N PHE A 87 -0.92 -8.29 -10.43
CA PHE A 87 -0.61 -9.50 -11.17
C PHE A 87 -1.41 -9.61 -12.48
N ILE A 88 -2.71 -9.27 -12.47
CA ILE A 88 -3.57 -9.32 -13.65
C ILE A 88 -3.12 -8.30 -14.70
N LEU A 89 -3.04 -7.02 -14.32
CA LEU A 89 -2.70 -5.94 -15.24
C LEU A 89 -1.24 -5.98 -15.67
N GLY A 90 -0.37 -6.32 -14.71
CA GLY A 90 1.04 -6.55 -14.93
C GLY A 90 1.34 -7.87 -15.61
N ARG A 91 0.36 -8.69 -16.02
CA ARG A 91 0.53 -9.99 -16.72
C ARG A 91 1.65 -10.85 -16.12
N TYR A 92 1.68 -10.93 -14.79
CA TYR A 92 2.65 -11.74 -14.07
C TYR A 92 2.16 -13.20 -14.01
N TYR A 93 3.10 -14.11 -13.78
CA TYR A 93 2.74 -15.50 -13.54
C TYR A 93 2.06 -15.63 -12.18
N LEU A 94 0.79 -16.00 -12.20
CA LEU A 94 -0.04 -16.12 -10.99
C LEU A 94 0.22 -17.40 -10.19
N GLY A 95 0.85 -18.42 -10.80
CA GLY A 95 0.78 -19.84 -10.42
C GLY A 95 0.76 -20.18 -8.93
N PRO A 96 1.81 -20.78 -8.35
CA PRO A 96 1.82 -21.11 -6.93
C PRO A 96 2.06 -19.87 -6.05
N TYR A 97 2.56 -18.77 -6.64
CA TYR A 97 2.77 -17.46 -6.00
C TYR A 97 1.56 -16.91 -5.25
N LEU A 98 0.36 -17.15 -5.76
CA LEU A 98 -0.88 -16.69 -5.13
C LEU A 98 -1.05 -17.22 -3.69
N THR A 99 -0.53 -18.42 -3.41
CA THR A 99 -0.75 -19.10 -2.13
C THR A 99 0.11 -18.58 -0.99
N TRP A 100 1.24 -17.92 -1.27
CA TRP A 100 2.12 -17.35 -0.24
C TRP A 100 2.28 -15.84 -0.33
N VAL A 101 2.27 -15.24 -1.53
CA VAL A 101 2.40 -13.78 -1.68
C VAL A 101 1.12 -13.05 -1.25
N VAL A 102 -0.06 -13.57 -1.56
CA VAL A 102 -1.31 -12.87 -1.19
C VAL A 102 -1.48 -12.76 0.33
N PRO A 103 -1.33 -13.83 1.13
CA PRO A 103 -1.41 -13.75 2.58
C PRO A 103 -0.37 -12.79 3.19
N GLU A 104 0.83 -12.72 2.61
CA GLU A 104 1.88 -11.81 3.02
C GLU A 104 1.45 -10.34 2.95
N TYR A 105 0.83 -9.91 1.85
CA TYR A 105 0.36 -8.53 1.69
C TYR A 105 -0.88 -8.22 2.52
N VAL A 106 -1.71 -9.23 2.83
CA VAL A 106 -2.78 -9.08 3.85
C VAL A 106 -2.17 -8.75 5.20
N LEU A 107 -1.21 -9.57 5.62
CA LEU A 107 -0.54 -9.41 6.90
C LEU A 107 0.17 -8.07 6.98
N LEU A 108 0.84 -7.64 5.90
CA LEU A 108 1.45 -6.32 5.81
C LEU A 108 0.44 -5.20 6.10
N GLY A 109 -0.70 -5.19 5.40
CA GLY A 109 -1.73 -4.15 5.57
C GLY A 109 -2.33 -4.15 6.98
N VAL A 110 -2.59 -5.34 7.53
CA VAL A 110 -3.12 -5.50 8.89
C VAL A 110 -2.12 -5.04 9.94
N LEU A 111 -0.87 -5.51 9.86
CA LEU A 111 0.18 -5.19 10.83
C LEU A 111 0.50 -3.69 10.82
N CYS A 112 0.59 -3.07 9.65
CA CYS A 112 0.82 -1.63 9.55
C CYS A 112 -0.36 -0.81 10.11
N GLY A 113 -1.60 -1.29 9.96
CA GLY A 113 -2.75 -0.66 10.60
C GLY A 113 -2.81 -0.82 12.11
N ILE A 114 -2.26 -1.90 12.66
CA ILE A 114 -2.16 -2.12 14.12
C ILE A 114 -1.03 -1.31 14.74
N LEU A 115 0.17 -1.38 14.15
CA LEU A 115 1.39 -0.79 14.70
C LEU A 115 1.40 0.75 14.57
N GLY A 116 0.60 1.29 13.64
CA GLY A 116 0.41 2.72 13.50
C GLY A 116 1.68 3.45 13.05
N ARG A 117 1.64 4.78 13.14
CA ARG A 117 2.51 5.71 12.39
C ARG A 117 4.00 5.70 12.78
N GLY A 118 4.31 5.37 14.04
CA GLY A 118 5.61 5.64 14.65
C GLY A 118 6.77 4.74 14.21
N VAL A 119 6.50 3.59 13.60
CA VAL A 119 7.52 2.53 13.37
C VAL A 119 7.72 2.23 11.88
N ILE A 120 7.04 2.95 10.99
CA ILE A 120 6.76 2.44 9.64
C ILE A 120 7.91 2.61 8.66
N GLY A 121 8.76 3.63 8.78
CA GLY A 121 9.93 3.75 7.90
C GLY A 121 10.86 2.54 8.04
N ALA A 122 11.12 2.13 9.29
CA ALA A 122 11.93 0.95 9.60
C ALA A 122 11.18 -0.37 9.33
N LEU A 123 9.87 -0.43 9.64
CA LEU A 123 9.07 -1.62 9.34
C LEU A 123 8.86 -1.83 7.84
N GLY A 124 8.68 -0.78 7.04
CA GLY A 124 8.49 -0.90 5.59
C GLY A 124 9.70 -1.51 4.91
N LEU A 125 10.89 -1.03 5.27
CA LEU A 125 12.15 -1.65 4.86
C LEU A 125 12.25 -3.12 5.30
N THR A 126 11.96 -3.38 6.57
CA THR A 126 12.05 -4.73 7.14
C THR A 126 11.07 -5.69 6.48
N PHE A 127 9.83 -5.24 6.24
CA PHE A 127 8.81 -6.01 5.55
C PHE A 127 9.18 -6.21 4.09
N THR A 128 9.59 -5.18 3.35
CA THR A 128 10.01 -5.38 1.95
C THR A 128 11.14 -6.39 1.84
N ILE A 129 12.19 -6.27 2.66
CA ILE A 129 13.31 -7.21 2.62
C ILE A 129 12.84 -8.60 3.06
N GLY A 130 12.08 -8.68 4.15
CA GLY A 130 11.55 -9.95 4.66
C GLY A 130 10.66 -10.67 3.66
N LEU A 131 9.73 -9.96 3.04
CA LEU A 131 8.84 -10.47 1.98
C LEU A 131 9.66 -10.98 0.80
N ASN A 132 10.62 -10.20 0.30
CA ASN A 132 11.45 -10.63 -0.81
C ASN A 132 12.33 -11.84 -0.47
N VAL A 133 12.84 -11.94 0.76
CA VAL A 133 13.61 -13.11 1.22
C VAL A 133 12.73 -14.36 1.33
N VAL A 134 11.55 -14.23 1.94
CA VAL A 134 10.60 -15.35 2.06
C VAL A 134 10.15 -15.81 0.67
N ASN A 135 9.79 -14.87 -0.21
CA ASN A 135 9.39 -15.18 -1.58
C ASN A 135 10.50 -15.85 -2.37
N LEU A 136 11.73 -15.35 -2.30
CA LEU A 136 12.87 -15.99 -2.96
C LEU A 136 13.11 -17.41 -2.44
N PHE A 137 13.01 -17.62 -1.13
CA PHE A 137 13.17 -18.93 -0.50
C PHE A 137 12.06 -19.90 -0.95
N LEU A 138 10.80 -19.48 -0.90
CA LEU A 138 9.67 -20.30 -1.33
C LEU A 138 9.73 -20.61 -2.84
N THR A 139 10.10 -19.64 -3.67
CA THR A 139 10.32 -19.85 -5.10
C THR A 139 11.48 -20.80 -5.35
N PHE A 140 12.57 -20.73 -4.59
CA PHE A 140 13.65 -21.70 -4.69
C PHE A 140 13.21 -23.13 -4.31
N MET A 141 12.31 -23.28 -3.35
CA MET A 141 11.80 -24.58 -2.93
C MET A 141 10.78 -25.16 -3.91
N MET A 142 9.93 -24.31 -4.50
CA MET A 142 8.74 -24.74 -5.25
C MET A 142 8.90 -24.63 -6.78
N ASP A 143 9.70 -23.67 -7.28
CA ASP A 143 9.92 -23.44 -8.71
C ASP A 143 11.32 -22.84 -9.00
N ARG A 144 12.33 -23.71 -8.92
CA ARG A 144 13.75 -23.36 -9.14
C ARG A 144 14.01 -22.70 -10.50
N GLY A 145 13.20 -23.00 -11.51
CA GLY A 145 13.36 -22.48 -12.87
C GLY A 145 13.15 -20.96 -12.98
N VAL A 146 12.49 -20.36 -12.00
CA VAL A 146 12.12 -18.93 -12.02
C VAL A 146 13.02 -18.07 -11.13
N VAL A 147 13.80 -18.68 -10.22
CA VAL A 147 14.68 -17.98 -9.26
C VAL A 147 15.63 -16.99 -9.93
N GLY A 148 16.18 -17.34 -11.11
CA GLY A 148 17.08 -16.45 -11.84
C GLY A 148 16.42 -15.14 -12.31
N LYS A 149 15.10 -15.13 -12.50
CA LYS A 149 14.31 -13.93 -12.83
C LYS A 149 13.82 -13.21 -11.57
N GLU A 150 13.59 -13.96 -10.50
CA GLU A 150 13.09 -13.44 -9.23
C GLU A 150 14.17 -12.73 -8.42
N LEU A 151 15.43 -13.18 -8.49
CA LEU A 151 16.51 -12.57 -7.74
C LEU A 151 16.74 -11.09 -8.13
N PRO A 152 16.85 -10.71 -9.42
CA PRO A 152 16.93 -9.31 -9.82
C PRO A 152 15.70 -8.50 -9.40
N TYR A 153 14.50 -9.10 -9.49
CA TYR A 153 13.26 -8.48 -9.05
C TYR A 153 13.32 -8.16 -7.55
N ALA A 154 13.66 -9.14 -6.71
CA ALA A 154 13.69 -9.02 -5.26
C ALA A 154 14.69 -7.96 -4.78
N VAL A 155 15.87 -7.92 -5.40
CA VAL A 155 16.90 -6.91 -5.12
C VAL A 155 16.42 -5.53 -5.55
N GLY A 156 15.91 -5.40 -6.77
CA GLY A 156 15.41 -4.12 -7.29
C GLY A 156 14.23 -3.58 -6.49
N ASN A 157 13.28 -4.44 -6.14
CA ASN A 157 12.12 -4.12 -5.31
C ASN A 157 12.56 -3.63 -3.93
N SER A 158 13.52 -4.32 -3.30
CA SER A 158 14.09 -3.90 -2.02
C SER A 158 14.74 -2.53 -2.11
N LEU A 159 15.56 -2.27 -3.14
CA LEU A 159 16.22 -0.97 -3.33
C LEU A 159 15.22 0.17 -3.59
N ILE A 160 14.27 -0.04 -4.49
CA ILE A 160 13.29 0.98 -4.88
C ILE A 160 12.39 1.31 -3.69
N ASN A 161 11.82 0.31 -3.03
CA ASN A 161 11.00 0.54 -1.84
C ASN A 161 11.81 1.18 -0.73
N SER A 162 13.10 0.86 -0.58
CA SER A 162 13.96 1.55 0.40
C SER A 162 14.03 3.05 0.16
N VAL A 163 14.22 3.46 -1.09
CA VAL A 163 14.21 4.88 -1.47
C VAL A 163 12.83 5.50 -1.26
N LEU A 164 11.76 4.80 -1.65
CA LEU A 164 10.39 5.28 -1.50
C LEU A 164 10.01 5.48 -0.03
N PHE A 165 10.35 4.54 0.85
CA PHE A 165 10.11 4.66 2.29
C PHE A 165 10.95 5.77 2.93
N ALA A 166 12.21 5.93 2.52
CA ALA A 166 13.07 6.98 3.05
C ALA A 166 12.61 8.39 2.64
N GLN A 167 12.14 8.57 1.40
CA GLN A 167 11.87 9.90 0.84
C GLN A 167 10.39 10.32 0.94
N PHE A 168 9.46 9.40 0.70
CA PHE A 168 8.05 9.75 0.50
C PHE A 168 7.18 9.39 1.69
N PHE A 169 7.51 8.33 2.43
CA PHE A 169 6.61 7.82 3.47
C PHE A 169 6.37 8.83 4.60
N GLY A 170 7.45 9.39 5.17
CA GLY A 170 7.34 10.37 6.26
C GLY A 170 6.55 11.62 5.85
N SER A 171 6.80 12.13 4.65
CA SER A 171 6.14 13.32 4.09
C SER A 171 4.65 13.08 3.81
N VAL A 172 4.29 11.91 3.30
CA VAL A 172 2.89 11.56 3.04
C VAL A 172 2.14 11.39 4.36
N VAL A 173 2.69 10.65 5.31
CA VAL A 173 1.99 10.43 6.59
C VAL A 173 1.84 11.71 7.42
N SER A 174 2.84 12.60 7.41
CA SER A 174 2.79 13.88 8.14
C SER A 174 1.85 14.90 7.51
N TYR A 175 1.70 14.90 6.19
CA TYR A 175 0.79 15.82 5.50
C TYR A 175 -0.70 15.45 5.72
N PHE A 176 -0.98 14.19 6.02
CA PHE A 176 -2.33 13.66 6.21
C PHE A 176 -2.66 13.33 7.68
N SER A 177 -1.82 13.77 8.61
CA SER A 177 -2.04 13.71 10.05
C SER A 177 -2.54 15.04 10.60
#